data_AF-A0A1Y2CAE2-F1
#
_entry.id   AF-A0A1Y2CAE2-F1
#
_cell.length_a   1.000
_cell.length_b   1.000
_cell.length_c   1.000
_cell.angle_alpha   90.00
_cell.angle_beta   90.00
_cell.angle_gamma   90.00
#
_symmetry.space_group_name_H-M   'P 1'
#
loop_
_entity.id
_entity.type
_entity.pdbx_description
1 polymer ?
#
loop_
_entity_poly.entity_id
_entity_poly.type
_entity_poly.pdbx_seq_one_letter_code
_entity_poly.pdbx_strand_id
1 'polypeptide(L)'
;MTQTSGLSLCAQLYLSNTTFNSTPLVQDAKWFISHAWKYKFTSVIGALYNFCAKEQLDPETTIIWFDLFSNSQHGTAAKPFEWWETVFMNAVKSIGNVVMVLQPWDDPIPLKRVWCIFELYASTVTNSSFMSPCPQMKKLNF
;
A
#
# COMPACT_ATOMS: atom_id res chain seq x y z
N MET A 1 14.85 16.10 1.30
CA MET A 1 14.20 16.50 0.04
C MET A 1 12.74 16.91 0.24
N THR A 2 11.90 16.10 0.90
CA THR A 2 10.46 16.42 0.95
C THR A 2 10.05 17.48 1.97
N GLN A 3 10.89 17.76 2.97
CA GLN A 3 10.60 18.71 4.05
C GLN A 3 10.38 20.15 3.56
N THR A 4 11.12 20.60 2.54
CA THR A 4 11.05 21.97 2.04
C THR A 4 9.76 22.25 1.25
N SER A 5 9.26 21.27 0.50
CA SER A 5 8.05 21.43 -0.32
C SER A 5 6.78 20.94 0.37
N GLY A 6 6.88 20.14 1.44
CA GLY A 6 5.73 19.57 2.15
C GLY A 6 4.94 18.52 1.34
N LEU A 7 5.40 18.17 0.14
CA LEU A 7 4.77 17.17 -0.72
C LEU A 7 5.18 15.74 -0.35
N SER A 8 4.42 14.75 -0.81
CA SER A 8 4.86 13.35 -0.77
C SER A 8 6.04 13.10 -1.70
N LEU A 9 6.74 11.97 -1.52
CA LEU A 9 7.85 11.61 -2.40
C LEU A 9 7.37 11.39 -3.84
N CYS A 10 6.26 10.67 -4.01
CA CYS A 10 5.67 10.45 -5.33
C CYS A 10 5.27 11.77 -6.00
N ALA A 11 4.66 12.71 -5.26
CA ALA A 11 4.30 14.01 -5.83
C ALA A 11 5.53 14.80 -6.31
N GLN A 12 6.65 14.73 -5.58
CA GLN A 12 7.89 15.40 -5.99
C GLN A 12 8.49 14.79 -7.24
N LEU A 13 8.63 13.46 -7.27
CA LEU A 13 9.18 12.74 -8.42
C LEU A 13 8.32 12.92 -9.68
N TYR A 14 7.00 13.00 -9.50
CA TYR A 14 6.06 13.30 -10.58
C TYR A 14 6.28 14.72 -11.12
N LEU A 15 6.34 15.74 -10.25
CA LEU A 15 6.55 17.13 -10.67
C LEU A 15 7.93 17.38 -11.28
N SER A 16 8.96 16.63 -10.87
CA SER A 16 10.30 16.72 -11.45
C SER A 16 10.48 15.94 -12.74
N ASN A 17 9.42 15.30 -13.26
CA ASN A 17 9.45 14.45 -14.46
C ASN A 17 10.62 13.44 -14.43
N THR A 18 10.90 12.88 -13.25
CA THR A 18 12.07 12.01 -13.09
C THR A 18 11.82 10.66 -13.73
N THR A 19 12.80 10.20 -14.52
CA THR A 19 12.75 8.92 -15.23
C THR A 19 13.90 8.01 -14.80
N PHE A 20 13.69 6.72 -14.93
CA PHE A 20 14.70 5.68 -14.82
C PHE A 20 14.61 4.81 -16.07
N ASN A 21 15.72 4.66 -16.81
CA ASN A 21 15.73 3.97 -18.11
C ASN A 21 14.64 4.47 -19.08
N SER A 22 14.41 5.79 -19.14
CA SER A 22 13.36 6.43 -19.94
C SER A 22 11.91 6.15 -19.52
N THR A 23 11.70 5.41 -18.43
CA THR A 23 10.37 5.16 -17.84
C THR A 23 10.13 6.15 -16.70
N PRO A 24 8.92 6.76 -16.58
CA PRO A 24 8.57 7.58 -15.43
C PRO A 24 8.69 6.80 -14.11
N LEU A 25 9.33 7.40 -13.11
CA LEU A 25 9.44 6.80 -11.76
C LEU A 25 8.11 6.73 -11.02
N VAL A 26 7.12 7.53 -11.41
CA VAL A 26 5.79 7.56 -10.83
C VAL A 26 4.78 7.31 -11.94
N GLN A 27 3.89 6.36 -11.71
CA GLN A 27 2.87 5.89 -12.64
C GLN A 27 1.59 5.57 -11.85
N ASP A 28 0.49 5.35 -12.58
CA ASP A 28 -0.78 4.97 -11.97
C ASP A 28 -0.69 3.60 -11.29
N ALA A 29 -1.12 3.56 -10.03
CA ALA A 29 -1.09 2.34 -9.25
C ALA A 29 -2.22 1.38 -9.64
N LYS A 30 -1.88 0.09 -9.72
CA LYS A 30 -2.84 -1.01 -9.95
C LYS A 30 -3.33 -1.63 -8.64
N TRP A 31 -2.53 -1.48 -7.57
CA TRP A 31 -2.80 -2.06 -6.26
C TRP A 31 -2.57 -1.04 -5.16
N PHE A 32 -3.49 -0.99 -4.20
CA PHE A 32 -3.33 -0.29 -2.94
C PHE A 32 -2.79 -1.28 -1.90
N ILE A 33 -1.66 -0.98 -1.25
CA ILE A 33 -1.18 -1.83 -0.15
C ILE A 33 -1.72 -1.37 1.20
N SER A 34 -2.38 -2.28 1.91
CA SER A 34 -2.69 -2.16 3.33
C SER A 34 -1.67 -2.95 4.16
N HIS A 35 -1.02 -2.31 5.11
CA HIS A 35 -0.05 -2.96 5.99
C HIS A 35 0.00 -2.31 7.37
N ALA A 36 0.48 -3.05 8.36
CA ALA A 36 0.76 -2.46 9.66
C ALA A 36 2.08 -1.69 9.61
N TRP A 37 2.08 -0.43 10.06
CA TRP A 37 3.27 0.41 10.16
C TRP A 37 4.36 -0.15 11.08
N LYS A 38 3.99 -1.05 12.00
CA LYS A 38 4.94 -1.75 12.89
C LYS A 38 5.82 -2.75 12.13
N TYR A 39 5.45 -3.15 10.91
CA TYR A 39 6.23 -4.09 10.13
C TYR A 39 7.53 -3.49 9.64
N LYS A 40 8.54 -4.37 9.54
CA LYS A 40 9.76 -4.01 8.82
C LYS A 40 9.43 -3.82 7.35
N PHE A 41 9.92 -2.74 6.76
CA PHE A 41 9.75 -2.46 5.33
C PHE A 41 10.14 -3.66 4.45
N THR A 42 11.26 -4.30 4.74
CA THR A 42 11.72 -5.51 4.01
C THR A 42 10.74 -6.68 4.10
N SER A 43 10.02 -6.84 5.21
CA SER A 43 8.99 -7.86 5.35
C SER A 43 7.78 -7.56 4.48
N VAL A 44 7.38 -6.29 4.39
CA VAL A 44 6.29 -5.83 3.50
C VAL A 44 6.66 -6.07 2.03
N ILE A 45 7.88 -5.70 1.63
CA ILE A 45 8.38 -5.95 0.27
C ILE A 45 8.44 -7.45 -0.04
N GLY A 46 8.93 -8.28 0.89
CA GLY A 46 8.91 -9.73 0.73
C GLY A 46 7.49 -10.30 0.56
N ALA A 47 6.51 -9.77 1.29
CA ALA A 47 5.11 -10.14 1.12
C ALA A 47 4.56 -9.74 -0.26
N LEU A 48 4.96 -8.57 -0.79
CA LEU A 48 4.59 -8.13 -2.13
C LEU A 48 5.22 -8.99 -3.23
N TYR A 49 6.47 -9.42 -3.10
CA TYR A 49 7.05 -10.37 -4.06
C TYR A 49 6.30 -11.70 -4.07
N ASN A 50 5.92 -12.22 -2.90
CA ASN A 50 5.10 -13.43 -2.79
C ASN A 50 3.72 -13.25 -3.42
N PHE A 51 3.13 -12.07 -3.23
CA PHE A 51 1.87 -11.68 -3.87
C PHE A 51 1.97 -11.70 -5.39
N CYS A 52 2.97 -11.00 -5.96
CA CYS A 52 3.18 -10.99 -7.40
C CYS A 52 3.39 -12.40 -7.96
N ALA A 53 4.19 -13.23 -7.29
CA ALA A 53 4.41 -14.62 -7.71
C ALA A 53 3.11 -15.46 -7.70
N LYS A 54 2.25 -15.27 -6.69
CA LYS A 54 0.99 -16.01 -6.56
C LYS A 54 -0.02 -15.60 -7.62
N GLU A 55 -0.17 -14.29 -7.84
CA GLU A 55 -1.12 -13.72 -8.80
C GLU A 55 -0.56 -13.67 -10.24
N GLN A 56 0.61 -14.26 -10.47
CA GLN A 56 1.31 -14.29 -11.78
C GLN A 56 1.53 -12.88 -12.35
N LEU A 57 1.82 -11.93 -11.47
CA LEU A 57 2.16 -10.55 -11.82
C LEU A 57 3.67 -10.41 -11.93
N ASP A 58 4.10 -9.56 -12.87
CA ASP A 58 5.49 -9.17 -12.99
C ASP A 58 5.82 -8.04 -11.98
N PRO A 59 6.74 -8.26 -11.03
CA PRO A 59 7.10 -7.26 -10.03
C PRO A 59 7.77 -6.01 -10.63
N GLU A 60 8.36 -6.07 -11.82
CA GLU A 60 9.00 -4.91 -12.46
C GLU A 60 7.97 -3.93 -13.04
N THR A 61 6.79 -4.43 -13.42
CA THR A 61 5.72 -3.63 -14.05
C THR A 61 4.49 -3.44 -13.15
N THR A 62 4.46 -4.07 -11.98
CA THR A 62 3.37 -3.93 -11.01
C THR A 62 3.54 -2.68 -10.15
N ILE A 63 2.74 -1.65 -10.42
CA ILE A 63 2.76 -0.39 -9.68
C ILE A 63 1.83 -0.48 -8.46
N ILE A 64 2.40 -0.22 -7.29
CA ILE A 64 1.71 -0.29 -5.99
C ILE A 64 1.68 1.09 -5.36
N TRP A 65 0.49 1.53 -4.96
CA TRP A 65 0.31 2.72 -4.16
C TRP A 65 0.66 2.37 -2.71
N PHE A 66 1.67 3.04 -2.15
CA PHE A 66 2.20 2.80 -0.82
C PHE A 66 2.14 4.11 -0.04
N ASP A 67 1.33 4.15 1.02
CA ASP A 67 1.08 5.33 1.86
C ASP A 67 2.37 6.05 2.34
N LEU A 68 3.43 5.33 2.67
CA LEU A 68 4.73 5.89 3.06
C LEU A 68 5.32 6.84 2.02
N PHE A 69 5.10 6.60 0.73
CA PHE A 69 5.66 7.40 -0.37
C PHE A 69 4.61 8.29 -1.05
N SER A 70 3.36 7.83 -1.09
CA SER A 70 2.27 8.48 -1.80
C SER A 70 1.57 9.56 -0.98
N ASN A 71 1.50 9.41 0.36
CA ASN A 71 0.97 10.44 1.25
C ASN A 71 2.06 11.38 1.74
N SER A 72 1.70 12.65 1.91
CA SER A 72 2.58 13.58 2.61
C SER A 72 2.58 13.25 4.10
N GLN A 73 3.76 12.87 4.61
CA GLN A 73 3.98 12.58 6.02
C GLN A 73 4.23 13.85 6.87
N HIS A 74 4.09 15.03 6.26
CA HIS A 74 4.27 16.31 6.91
C HIS A 74 2.97 16.78 7.56
N GLY A 75 3.03 17.15 8.85
CA GLY A 75 1.88 17.69 9.58
C GLY A 75 0.71 16.73 9.73
N THR A 76 0.96 15.42 9.66
CA THR A 76 -0.08 14.37 9.70
C THR A 76 -0.91 14.41 10.99
N ALA A 77 -0.30 14.75 12.12
CA ALA A 77 -0.96 14.89 13.42
C ALA A 77 -1.93 16.07 13.50
N ALA A 78 -1.82 17.06 12.60
CA ALA A 78 -2.71 18.22 12.55
C ALA A 78 -3.89 18.03 11.59
N LYS A 79 -3.93 16.92 10.83
CA LYS A 79 -4.99 16.65 9.87
C LYS A 79 -6.19 15.99 10.58
N PRO A 80 -7.43 16.45 10.29
CA PRO A 80 -8.62 15.85 10.87
C PRO A 80 -8.85 14.44 10.33
N PHE A 81 -9.61 13.64 11.06
CA PHE A 81 -9.88 12.24 10.74
C PHE A 81 -10.57 12.11 9.37
N GLU A 82 -11.55 12.97 9.09
CA GLU A 82 -12.35 13.01 7.87
C GLU A 82 -11.50 13.22 6.62
N TRP A 83 -10.37 13.93 6.76
CA TRP A 83 -9.42 14.11 5.67
C TRP A 83 -8.75 12.79 5.30
N TRP A 84 -8.30 12.02 6.30
CA TRP A 84 -7.70 10.70 6.09
C TRP A 84 -8.71 9.71 5.54
N GLU A 85 -9.92 9.71 6.11
CA GLU A 85 -11.04 8.91 5.64
C GLU A 85 -11.28 9.12 4.14
N THR A 86 -11.39 10.38 3.72
CA THR A 86 -11.61 10.77 2.32
C THR A 86 -10.45 10.37 1.43
N VAL A 87 -9.20 10.60 1.86
CA VAL A 87 -8.00 10.27 1.08
C VAL A 87 -7.90 8.77 0.84
N PHE A 88 -8.03 7.96 1.89
CA PHE A 88 -7.94 6.51 1.78
C PHE A 88 -9.12 5.93 1.00
N MET A 89 -10.35 6.39 1.25
CA MET A 89 -11.51 5.92 0.51
C MET A 89 -11.41 6.26 -0.98
N ASN A 90 -10.97 7.47 -1.33
CA ASN A 90 -10.77 7.85 -2.72
C ASN A 90 -9.63 7.06 -3.38
N ALA A 91 -8.53 6.81 -2.67
CA ALA A 91 -7.42 6.01 -3.18
C ALA A 91 -7.87 4.57 -3.48
N VAL A 92 -8.53 3.92 -2.50
CA VAL A 92 -9.05 2.56 -2.67
C VAL A 92 -10.07 2.50 -3.81
N LYS A 93 -11.01 3.45 -3.89
CA LYS A 93 -12.00 3.53 -4.97
C LYS A 93 -11.36 3.72 -6.34
N SER A 94 -10.36 4.60 -6.43
CA SER A 94 -9.69 4.94 -7.69
C SER A 94 -8.83 3.80 -8.21
N ILE A 95 -8.14 3.08 -7.31
CA ILE A 95 -7.25 1.98 -7.68
C ILE A 95 -8.04 0.69 -7.95
N GLY A 96 -9.10 0.44 -7.17
CA GLY A 96 -10.00 -0.69 -7.39
C GLY A 96 -9.47 -2.05 -6.94
N ASN A 97 -8.19 -2.17 -6.53
CA ASN A 97 -7.63 -3.39 -5.99
C ASN A 97 -6.81 -3.11 -4.72
N VAL A 98 -7.01 -3.92 -3.68
CA VAL A 98 -6.36 -3.81 -2.38
C VAL A 98 -5.61 -5.10 -2.08
N VAL A 99 -4.33 -4.97 -1.72
CA VAL A 99 -3.50 -6.05 -1.20
C VAL A 99 -3.19 -5.81 0.27
N MET A 100 -3.60 -6.71 1.17
CA MET A 100 -3.38 -6.57 2.61
C MET A 100 -2.39 -7.58 3.16
N VAL A 101 -1.29 -7.09 3.74
CA VAL A 101 -0.25 -7.92 4.38
C VAL A 101 -0.70 -8.39 5.76
N LEU A 102 -1.31 -9.58 5.83
CA LEU A 102 -1.78 -10.19 7.08
C LEU A 102 -0.65 -10.97 7.77
N GLN A 103 0.09 -10.31 8.67
CA GLN A 103 1.16 -10.93 9.46
C GLN A 103 1.06 -10.65 10.98
N PRO A 104 1.35 -11.64 11.85
CA PRO A 104 1.36 -13.07 11.54
C PRO A 104 -0.05 -13.57 11.15
N TRP A 105 -0.19 -14.75 10.57
CA TRP A 105 -1.49 -15.21 10.01
C TRP A 105 -2.50 -15.64 11.09
N ASP A 106 -1.99 -16.21 12.18
CA ASP A 106 -2.75 -16.68 13.34
C ASP A 106 -3.29 -15.53 14.21
N ASP A 107 -2.57 -14.41 14.26
CA ASP A 107 -2.99 -13.21 14.98
C ASP A 107 -2.63 -11.92 14.19
N PRO A 108 -3.33 -11.65 13.09
CA PRO A 108 -2.94 -10.61 12.15
C PRO A 108 -3.06 -9.22 12.77
N ILE A 109 -1.89 -8.58 12.94
CA ILE A 109 -1.76 -7.22 13.44
C ILE A 109 -2.64 -6.19 12.68
N PRO A 110 -2.83 -6.25 11.34
CA PRO A 110 -3.64 -5.26 10.64
C PRO A 110 -5.10 -5.31 11.08
N LEU A 111 -5.63 -6.49 11.44
CA LEU A 111 -7.00 -6.61 11.96
C LEU A 111 -7.18 -6.03 13.37
N LYS A 112 -6.09 -5.57 14.01
CA LYS A 112 -6.10 -4.84 15.29
C LYS A 112 -5.84 -3.34 15.11
N ARG A 113 -5.75 -2.86 13.87
CA ARG A 113 -5.40 -1.48 13.53
C ARG A 113 -6.59 -0.82 12.83
N VAL A 114 -7.08 0.27 13.42
CA VAL A 114 -8.27 0.98 12.91
C VAL A 114 -8.16 1.35 11.43
N TRP A 115 -6.99 1.81 10.98
CA TRP A 115 -6.78 2.19 9.57
C TRP A 115 -6.82 1.00 8.62
N CYS A 116 -6.22 -0.13 8.98
CA CYS A 116 -6.28 -1.34 8.14
C CYS A 116 -7.70 -1.91 8.09
N ILE A 117 -8.46 -1.85 9.20
CA ILE A 117 -9.89 -2.22 9.22
C ILE A 117 -10.69 -1.26 8.32
N PHE A 118 -10.39 0.04 8.39
CA PHE A 118 -11.05 1.04 7.55
C PHE A 118 -10.75 0.81 6.06
N GLU A 119 -9.53 0.46 5.68
CA GLU A 119 -9.18 0.13 4.29
C GLU A 119 -9.91 -1.11 3.79
N LEU A 120 -10.08 -2.13 4.64
CA LEU A 120 -10.89 -3.31 4.33
C LEU A 120 -12.37 -2.93 4.14
N TYR A 121 -12.91 -2.10 5.05
CA TYR A 121 -14.26 -1.56 4.92
C TYR A 121 -14.43 -0.76 3.63
N ALA A 122 -13.49 0.15 3.33
CA ALA A 122 -13.49 0.94 2.12
C ALA A 122 -13.50 0.05 0.88
N SER A 123 -12.68 -1.00 0.84
CA SER A 123 -12.66 -1.94 -0.29
C SER A 123 -14.00 -2.64 -0.51
N THR A 124 -14.73 -2.92 0.57
CA THR A 124 -16.07 -3.52 0.51
C THR A 124 -17.10 -2.51 -0.02
N VAL A 125 -17.07 -1.27 0.50
CA VAL A 125 -17.97 -0.19 0.07
C VAL A 125 -17.77 0.22 -1.39
N THR A 126 -16.53 0.17 -1.87
CA THR A 126 -16.16 0.57 -3.24
C THR A 126 -16.22 -0.58 -4.24
N ASN A 127 -16.62 -1.79 -3.82
CA ASN A 127 -16.58 -3.01 -4.62
C ASN A 127 -15.20 -3.26 -5.25
N SER A 128 -14.14 -2.97 -4.50
CA SER A 128 -12.76 -3.19 -4.91
C SER A 128 -12.33 -4.63 -4.65
N SER A 129 -11.48 -5.17 -5.52
CA SER A 129 -10.91 -6.51 -5.32
C SER A 129 -10.02 -6.51 -4.09
N PHE A 130 -10.20 -7.47 -3.18
CA PHE A 130 -9.36 -7.63 -2.00
C PHE A 130 -8.55 -8.92 -2.09
N MET A 131 -7.24 -8.82 -1.94
CA MET A 131 -6.32 -9.95 -1.89
C MET A 131 -5.44 -9.87 -0.66
N SER A 132 -5.19 -11.01 -0.01
CA SER A 132 -4.17 -11.09 1.03
C SER A 132 -3.04 -12.02 0.59
N PRO A 133 -1.77 -11.58 0.63
CA PRO A 133 -0.63 -12.46 0.46
C PRO A 133 -0.57 -13.37 1.68
N CYS A 134 -1.14 -14.57 1.57
CA CYS A 134 -0.90 -15.62 2.55
C CYS A 134 0.60 -15.98 2.47
N PRO A 135 1.37 -15.95 3.56
CA PRO A 135 2.70 -16.53 3.58
C PRO A 135 2.53 -18.01 3.22
N GLN A 136 3.32 -18.53 2.25
CA GLN A 136 3.34 -19.96 1.99
C GLN A 136 3.52 -20.69 3.33
N MET A 137 2.52 -21.47 3.75
CA MET A 137 2.69 -22.37 4.89
C MET A 137 3.87 -23.27 4.53
N LYS A 138 5.00 -23.10 5.23
CA LYS A 138 6.02 -24.15 5.24
C LYS A 138 5.26 -25.42 5.60
N LYS A 139 5.24 -26.42 4.69
CA LYS A 139 4.68 -27.73 4.99
C LYS A 139 5.25 -28.15 6.34
N LEU A 140 4.39 -28.24 7.35
CA LEU A 140 4.73 -28.95 8.58
C LEU A 140 4.87 -30.40 8.13
N ASN A 141 6.11 -30.82 7.91
CA ASN A 141 6.45 -32.22 7.81
C ASN A 141 6.20 -32.79 9.21
N PHE A 142 5.05 -33.46 9.38
CA PHE A 142 4.83 -34.38 10.49
C PHE A 142 5.63 -35.66 10.24
#